data_AF-A0A7S0LFS3-F1
#
_entry.id   AF-A0A7S0LFS3-F1
#
_cell.length_a   1.000
_cell.length_b   1.000
_cell.length_c   1.000
_cell.angle_alpha   90.00
_cell.angle_beta   90.00
_cell.angle_gamma   90.00
#
_symmetry.space_group_name_H-M   'P 1'
#
loop_
_entity.id
_entity.type
_entity.pdbx_description
1 polymer ?
#
loop_
_entity_poly.entity_id
_entity_poly.type
_entity_poly.pdbx_seq_one_letter_code
_entity_poly.pdbx_strand_id
1 'polypeptide(L)'
;AIPPVLVLTCGAMLCKETGVTLPLLCVGWDLLVAMRLKTHALLRLRLREAWPTRKCATPALLRAAVLILGCVILALWRKSLNGDSDPSINVKQNPAGFHPHRLWRAISIFWVWLEYWLTSVLPFNLCCDWSAPALPPIETLSDARLLPLVAFALGWLNSLARVLFVSTEPELLMALALGFLPFLLASNLIVIVGTSKAERVIYLPVLSVCMLIARALDSGGCPRGAAADARRSTSSLRL
;
A
#
# COMPACT_ATOMS: atom_id res chain seq x y z
N ALA A 1 10.93 -12.31 14.83
CA ALA A 1 9.58 -12.91 14.73
C ALA A 1 9.23 -13.29 13.28
N ILE A 2 10.01 -14.17 12.65
CA ILE A 2 9.75 -14.65 11.27
C ILE A 2 8.65 -15.74 11.22
N PRO A 3 8.63 -16.72 12.14
CA PRO A 3 7.61 -17.78 12.14
C PRO A 3 6.16 -17.28 12.19
N PRO A 4 5.77 -16.32 13.05
CA PRO A 4 4.36 -15.91 13.13
C PRO A 4 3.88 -15.21 11.85
N VAL A 5 4.74 -14.45 11.17
CA VAL A 5 4.34 -13.75 9.93
C VAL A 5 3.96 -14.75 8.85
N LEU A 6 4.79 -15.78 8.61
CA LEU A 6 4.50 -16.78 7.58
C LEU A 6 3.30 -17.67 7.95
N VAL A 7 3.12 -18.00 9.24
CA VAL A 7 1.94 -18.76 9.71
C VAL A 7 0.66 -17.95 9.49
N LEU A 8 0.66 -16.67 9.86
CA LEU A 8 -0.50 -15.78 9.63
C LEU A 8 -0.75 -15.55 8.14
N THR A 9 0.29 -15.42 7.32
CA THR A 9 0.17 -15.35 5.86
C THR A 9 -0.47 -16.62 5.30
N CYS A 10 -0.05 -17.80 5.77
CA CYS A 10 -0.65 -19.07 5.36
C CYS A 10 -2.15 -19.12 5.70
N GLY A 11 -2.52 -18.77 6.95
CA GLY A 11 -3.92 -18.68 7.37
C GLY A 11 -4.73 -17.66 6.55
N ALA A 12 -4.15 -16.51 6.23
CA ALA A 12 -4.78 -15.52 5.38
C ALA A 12 -4.97 -16.02 3.94
N MET A 13 -3.96 -16.71 3.36
CA MET A 13 -4.01 -17.24 2.00
C MET A 13 -4.97 -18.42 1.82
N LEU A 14 -5.25 -19.18 2.89
CA LEU A 14 -6.34 -20.15 2.93
C LEU A 14 -7.71 -19.49 2.77
N CYS A 15 -7.88 -18.27 3.29
CA CYS A 15 -9.13 -17.50 3.17
C CYS A 15 -9.20 -16.78 1.81
N LYS A 16 -8.19 -15.97 1.48
CA LYS A 16 -8.11 -15.14 0.26
C LYS A 16 -6.66 -14.81 -0.14
N GLU A 17 -6.47 -14.59 -1.44
CA GLU A 17 -5.15 -14.40 -2.06
C GLU A 17 -4.44 -13.09 -1.66
N THR A 18 -5.19 -12.08 -1.20
CA THR A 18 -4.63 -10.79 -0.76
C THR A 18 -3.67 -10.90 0.43
N GLY A 19 -3.74 -12.00 1.20
CA GLY A 19 -2.82 -12.29 2.30
C GLY A 19 -1.35 -12.34 1.88
N VAL A 20 -1.06 -12.61 0.59
CA VAL A 20 0.31 -12.66 0.04
C VAL A 20 1.05 -11.31 0.13
N THR A 21 0.33 -10.21 0.35
CA THR A 21 0.92 -8.86 0.51
C THR A 21 1.64 -8.67 1.84
N LEU A 22 1.26 -9.41 2.88
CA LEU A 22 1.75 -9.18 4.25
C LEU A 22 3.28 -9.34 4.37
N PRO A 23 3.93 -10.41 3.85
CA PRO A 23 5.38 -10.53 3.88
C PRO A 23 6.08 -9.37 3.14
N LEU A 24 5.53 -8.91 2.02
CA LEU A 24 6.09 -7.79 1.24
C LEU A 24 6.05 -6.48 2.05
N LEU A 25 4.95 -6.24 2.75
CA LEU A 25 4.81 -5.08 3.65
C LEU A 25 5.79 -5.17 4.83
N CYS A 26 5.96 -6.35 5.44
CA CYS A 26 6.93 -6.57 6.51
C CYS A 26 8.37 -6.33 6.04
N VAL A 27 8.73 -6.77 4.83
CA VAL A 27 10.04 -6.50 4.22
C VAL A 27 10.21 -5.00 4.03
N GLY A 28 9.21 -4.31 3.46
CA GLY A 28 9.22 -2.86 3.34
C GLY A 28 9.44 -2.16 4.69
N TRP A 29 8.80 -2.65 5.76
CA TRP A 29 8.95 -2.09 7.10
C TRP A 29 10.35 -2.29 7.65
N ASP A 30 10.89 -3.51 7.56
CA ASP A 30 12.23 -3.81 8.05
C ASP A 30 13.29 -2.98 7.30
N LEU A 31 13.13 -2.80 5.99
CA LEU A 31 14.08 -2.01 5.19
C LEU A 31 13.96 -0.50 5.45
N LEU A 32 12.74 0.05 5.49
CA LEU A 32 12.54 1.49 5.53
C LEU A 32 12.56 2.05 6.95
N VAL A 33 11.86 1.38 7.87
CA VAL A 33 11.68 1.85 9.26
C VAL A 33 12.79 1.29 10.15
N ALA A 34 12.99 -0.03 10.15
CA ALA A 34 13.93 -0.65 11.08
C ALA A 34 15.40 -0.41 10.67
N MET A 35 15.72 -0.53 9.38
CA MET A 35 17.06 -0.26 8.85
C MET A 35 17.33 1.23 8.57
N ARG A 36 16.31 2.11 8.63
CA ARG A 36 16.41 3.55 8.32
C ARG A 36 17.08 3.81 6.95
N LEU A 37 16.77 2.97 5.97
CA LEU A 37 17.33 3.06 4.62
C LEU A 37 16.97 4.41 4.01
N LYS A 38 17.97 5.19 3.59
CA LYS A 38 17.77 6.51 3.00
C LYS A 38 17.43 6.39 1.51
N THR A 39 16.16 6.50 1.17
CA THR A 39 15.63 6.40 -0.21
C THR A 39 16.29 7.38 -1.17
N HIS A 40 16.46 8.64 -0.76
CA HIS A 40 17.10 9.67 -1.59
C HIS A 40 18.57 9.35 -1.91
N ALA A 41 19.29 8.72 -0.97
CA ALA A 41 20.67 8.30 -1.18
C ALA A 41 20.74 7.10 -2.15
N LEU A 42 19.76 6.17 -2.10
CA LEU A 42 19.65 5.09 -3.08
C LEU A 42 19.41 5.62 -4.49
N LEU A 43 18.48 6.56 -4.65
CA LEU A 43 18.16 7.14 -5.96
C LEU A 43 19.33 7.93 -6.55
N ARG A 44 20.14 8.57 -5.71
CA ARG A 44 21.39 9.25 -6.13
C ARG A 44 22.57 8.28 -6.26
N LEU A 45 22.32 6.96 -6.24
CA LEU A 45 23.32 5.89 -6.34
C LEU A 45 24.43 5.98 -5.26
N ARG A 46 24.15 6.65 -4.13
CA ARG A 46 25.07 6.79 -2.99
C ARG A 46 24.89 5.63 -2.02
N LEU A 47 25.21 4.43 -2.47
CA LEU A 47 24.96 3.19 -1.74
C LEU A 47 25.63 3.18 -0.35
N ARG A 48 26.82 3.78 -0.21
CA ARG A 48 27.51 3.85 1.09
C ARG A 48 26.79 4.72 2.13
N GLU A 49 26.07 5.74 1.68
CA GLU A 49 25.28 6.64 2.55
C GLU A 49 23.86 6.12 2.79
N ALA A 50 23.35 5.33 1.86
CA ALA A 50 22.01 4.78 1.89
C ALA A 50 21.82 3.66 2.91
N TRP A 51 22.85 2.83 3.07
CA TRP A 51 22.79 1.62 3.88
C TRP A 51 23.21 1.90 5.33
N PRO A 52 22.49 1.32 6.31
CA PRO A 52 22.93 1.35 7.70
C PRO A 52 24.21 0.54 7.90
N THR A 53 24.79 0.64 9.09
CA THR A 53 25.98 -0.13 9.48
C THR A 53 25.75 -1.64 9.29
N ARG A 54 26.80 -2.35 8.85
CA ARG A 54 26.74 -3.80 8.51
C ARG A 54 26.11 -4.67 9.61
N LYS A 55 26.34 -4.33 10.89
CA LYS A 55 25.80 -5.08 12.04
C LYS A 55 24.27 -5.07 12.11
N CYS A 56 23.63 -3.99 11.66
CA CYS A 56 22.16 -3.89 11.62
C CYS A 56 21.58 -4.41 10.31
N ALA A 57 22.36 -4.41 9.22
CA ALA A 57 21.88 -4.79 7.89
C ALA A 57 21.70 -6.31 7.73
N THR A 58 22.65 -7.12 8.23
CA THR A 58 22.63 -8.58 8.03
C THR A 58 21.39 -9.28 8.60
N PRO A 59 20.92 -9.04 9.85
CA PRO A 59 19.72 -9.71 10.35
C PRO A 59 18.44 -9.31 9.62
N ALA A 60 18.34 -8.03 9.22
CA ALA A 60 17.19 -7.53 8.47
C ALA A 60 17.14 -8.08 7.05
N LEU A 61 18.28 -8.18 6.36
CA LEU A 61 18.37 -8.80 5.04
C LEU A 61 18.07 -10.30 5.07
N LEU A 62 18.60 -11.02 6.07
CA LEU A 62 18.28 -12.44 6.25
C LEU A 62 16.79 -12.62 6.47
N ARG A 63 16.19 -11.83 7.35
CA ARG A 63 14.74 -11.84 7.59
C ARG A 63 13.95 -11.53 6.31
N ALA A 64 14.37 -10.53 5.54
CA ALA A 64 13.74 -10.18 4.28
C ALA A 64 13.82 -11.34 3.27
N ALA A 65 14.99 -11.98 3.14
CA ALA A 65 15.18 -13.14 2.28
C ALA A 65 14.26 -14.30 2.68
N VAL A 66 14.15 -14.62 3.98
CA VAL A 66 13.25 -15.67 4.46
C VAL A 66 11.78 -15.32 4.22
N LEU A 67 11.37 -14.07 4.43
CA LEU A 67 10.00 -13.62 4.17
C LEU A 67 9.64 -13.67 2.68
N ILE A 68 10.55 -13.23 1.81
CA ILE A 68 10.34 -13.27 0.35
C ILE A 68 10.28 -14.72 -0.13
N LEU A 69 11.24 -15.56 0.29
CA LEU A 69 11.25 -16.98 -0.08
C LEU A 69 10.01 -17.70 0.41
N GLY A 70 9.63 -17.50 1.68
CA GLY A 70 8.40 -18.05 2.25
C GLY A 70 7.15 -17.57 1.52
N CYS A 71 7.09 -16.29 1.13
CA CYS A 71 6.00 -15.74 0.33
C CYS A 71 5.89 -16.40 -1.04
N VAL A 72 7.02 -16.61 -1.73
CA VAL A 72 7.04 -17.30 -3.03
C VAL A 72 6.58 -18.74 -2.89
N ILE A 73 7.08 -19.48 -1.89
CA ILE A 73 6.66 -20.87 -1.63
C ILE A 73 5.15 -20.94 -1.36
N LEU A 74 4.62 -20.06 -0.48
CA LEU A 74 3.19 -20.02 -0.18
C LEU A 74 2.35 -19.63 -1.39
N ALA A 75 2.81 -18.70 -2.23
CA ALA A 75 2.13 -18.32 -3.47
C ALA A 75 2.06 -19.47 -4.47
N LEU A 76 3.17 -20.21 -4.66
CA LEU A 76 3.22 -21.37 -5.54
C LEU A 76 2.35 -22.52 -5.03
N TRP A 77 2.41 -22.80 -3.73
CA TRP A 77 1.53 -23.79 -3.09
C TRP A 77 0.05 -23.39 -3.22
N ARG A 78 -0.29 -22.13 -2.98
CA ARG A 78 -1.67 -21.66 -3.13
C ARG A 78 -2.13 -21.78 -4.58
N LYS A 79 -1.26 -21.47 -5.55
CA LYS A 79 -1.54 -21.65 -6.97
C LYS A 79 -1.78 -23.12 -7.32
N SER A 80 -1.00 -24.05 -6.77
CA SER A 80 -1.19 -25.49 -7.03
C SER A 80 -2.54 -26.02 -6.52
N LEU A 81 -3.19 -25.32 -5.60
CA LEU A 81 -4.54 -25.67 -5.13
C LEU A 81 -5.66 -25.15 -6.05
N ASN A 82 -5.39 -24.16 -6.91
CA ASN A 82 -6.44 -23.46 -7.68
C ASN A 82 -6.89 -24.20 -8.97
N GLY A 83 -6.37 -25.39 -9.27
CA GLY A 83 -6.69 -26.13 -10.50
C GLY A 83 -6.21 -25.42 -11.78
N ASP A 84 -6.32 -26.10 -12.92
CA ASP A 84 -5.81 -25.61 -14.21
C ASP A 84 -6.86 -24.86 -15.06
N SER A 85 -8.09 -24.71 -14.56
CA SER A 85 -9.15 -23.99 -15.28
C SER A 85 -8.98 -22.49 -15.12
N ASP A 86 -8.77 -21.78 -16.23
CA ASP A 86 -8.79 -20.33 -16.24
C ASP A 86 -10.16 -19.80 -15.75
N PRO A 87 -10.19 -18.74 -14.93
CA PRO A 87 -11.44 -18.14 -14.51
C PRO A 87 -12.18 -17.58 -15.73
N SER A 88 -13.43 -18.00 -15.95
CA SER A 88 -14.30 -17.46 -17.01
C SER A 88 -14.80 -16.06 -16.63
N ILE A 89 -13.97 -15.05 -16.86
CA ILE A 89 -14.29 -13.68 -16.48
C ILE A 89 -15.25 -13.06 -17.51
N ASN A 90 -16.39 -12.57 -17.04
CA ASN A 90 -17.36 -11.89 -17.90
C ASN A 90 -17.09 -10.38 -17.93
N VAL A 91 -17.14 -9.78 -19.12
CA VAL A 91 -17.07 -8.32 -19.33
C VAL A 91 -18.10 -7.58 -18.48
N LYS A 92 -19.29 -8.18 -18.30
CA LYS A 92 -20.37 -7.64 -17.47
C LYS A 92 -20.02 -7.55 -15.99
N GLN A 93 -18.99 -8.23 -15.49
CA GLN A 93 -18.63 -8.13 -14.08
C GLN A 93 -17.57 -7.05 -13.83
N ASN A 94 -16.80 -6.70 -14.88
CA ASN A 94 -15.71 -5.73 -14.77
C ASN A 94 -15.54 -4.92 -16.08
N PRO A 95 -16.46 -4.00 -16.40
CA PRO A 95 -16.40 -3.22 -17.63
C PRO A 95 -15.11 -2.39 -17.73
N ALA A 96 -14.63 -1.86 -16.60
CA ALA A 96 -13.37 -1.10 -16.54
C ALA A 96 -12.15 -1.93 -16.96
N GLY A 97 -12.07 -3.21 -16.57
CA GLY A 97 -10.97 -4.11 -16.92
C GLY A 97 -10.93 -4.50 -18.41
N PHE A 98 -12.10 -4.58 -19.06
CA PHE A 98 -12.24 -5.00 -20.46
C PHE A 98 -12.41 -3.86 -21.47
N HIS A 99 -12.31 -2.60 -21.03
CA HIS A 99 -12.49 -1.44 -21.91
C HIS A 99 -11.57 -1.51 -23.14
N PRO A 100 -12.04 -1.35 -24.38
CA PRO A 100 -11.26 -1.60 -25.60
C PRO A 100 -10.04 -0.68 -25.73
N HIS A 101 -10.22 0.60 -25.38
CA HIS A 101 -9.15 1.58 -25.42
C HIS A 101 -8.29 1.55 -24.15
N ARG A 102 -6.97 1.44 -24.31
CA ARG A 102 -6.01 1.27 -23.18
C ARG A 102 -5.98 2.46 -22.23
N LEU A 103 -6.08 3.69 -22.74
CA LEU A 103 -6.06 4.88 -21.88
C LEU A 103 -7.31 4.94 -20.99
N TRP A 104 -8.48 4.74 -21.58
CA TRP A 104 -9.76 4.75 -20.84
C TRP A 104 -9.86 3.58 -19.86
N ARG A 105 -9.27 2.43 -20.20
CA ARG A 105 -9.07 1.30 -19.28
C ARG A 105 -8.25 1.72 -18.06
N ALA A 106 -7.08 2.32 -18.27
CA ALA A 106 -6.21 2.77 -17.20
C ALA A 106 -6.86 3.85 -16.32
N ILE A 107 -7.52 4.84 -16.93
CA ILE A 107 -8.26 5.91 -16.23
C ILE A 107 -9.40 5.30 -15.41
N SER A 108 -10.17 4.37 -15.97
CA SER A 108 -11.28 3.70 -15.28
C SER A 108 -10.80 2.83 -14.11
N ILE A 109 -9.68 2.12 -14.26
CA ILE A 109 -9.04 1.38 -13.17
C ILE A 109 -8.57 2.33 -12.07
N PHE A 110 -7.98 3.47 -12.45
CA PHE A 110 -7.54 4.49 -11.50
C PHE A 110 -8.74 5.15 -10.77
N TRP A 111 -9.89 5.26 -11.44
CA TRP A 111 -11.15 5.65 -10.80
C TRP A 111 -11.60 4.65 -9.73
N VAL A 112 -11.55 3.34 -10.01
CA VAL A 112 -11.80 2.30 -9.01
C VAL A 112 -10.85 2.46 -7.81
N TRP A 113 -9.60 2.86 -8.06
CA TRP A 113 -8.64 3.11 -6.97
C TRP A 113 -9.06 4.30 -6.10
N LEU A 114 -9.47 5.42 -6.69
CA LEU A 114 -10.02 6.55 -5.95
C LEU A 114 -11.27 6.15 -5.15
N GLU A 115 -12.16 5.34 -5.73
CA GLU A 115 -13.35 4.81 -5.05
C GLU A 115 -13.02 4.00 -3.79
N TYR A 116 -11.98 3.16 -3.84
CA TYR A 116 -11.50 2.48 -2.65
C TYR A 116 -10.99 3.45 -1.58
N TRP A 117 -10.27 4.49 -1.99
CA TRP A 117 -9.77 5.52 -1.08
C TRP A 117 -10.89 6.32 -0.42
N LEU A 118 -11.87 6.74 -1.21
CA LEU A 118 -13.06 7.44 -0.72
C LEU A 118 -13.80 6.56 0.30
N THR A 119 -13.97 5.27 0.01
CA THR A 119 -14.61 4.32 0.93
C THR A 119 -13.78 4.09 2.20
N SER A 120 -12.45 4.13 2.09
CA SER A 120 -11.52 3.98 3.24
C SER A 120 -11.59 5.17 4.19
N VAL A 121 -11.81 6.38 3.66
CA VAL A 121 -11.97 7.60 4.45
C VAL A 121 -13.40 7.74 4.95
N LEU A 122 -14.38 7.35 4.14
CA LEU A 122 -15.79 7.65 4.32
C LEU A 122 -16.67 6.48 3.84
N PRO A 123 -17.04 5.56 4.74
CA PRO A 123 -17.72 4.31 4.38
C PRO A 123 -19.25 4.50 4.21
N PHE A 124 -19.69 5.36 3.28
CA PHE A 124 -21.13 5.63 3.07
C PHE A 124 -21.79 4.77 1.98
N ASN A 125 -21.10 4.51 0.87
CA ASN A 125 -21.62 3.70 -0.23
C ASN A 125 -21.04 2.29 -0.16
N LEU A 126 -21.54 1.48 0.79
CA LEU A 126 -21.15 0.07 0.92
C LEU A 126 -22.11 -0.82 0.12
N CYS A 127 -21.59 -1.83 -0.57
CA CYS A 127 -22.36 -2.78 -1.35
C CYS A 127 -21.86 -4.22 -1.12
N CYS A 128 -22.80 -5.14 -0.97
CA CYS A 128 -22.51 -6.57 -0.83
C CYS A 128 -21.88 -7.20 -2.07
N ASP A 129 -22.18 -6.66 -3.26
CA ASP A 129 -21.60 -7.08 -4.54
C ASP A 129 -21.38 -5.86 -5.45
N TRP A 130 -20.13 -5.68 -5.89
CA TRP A 130 -19.71 -4.60 -6.78
C TRP A 130 -19.52 -5.09 -8.22
N SER A 131 -20.33 -6.07 -8.64
CA SER A 131 -20.46 -6.49 -10.03
C SER A 131 -21.15 -5.42 -10.87
N ALA A 132 -20.90 -5.36 -12.19
CA ALA A 132 -21.48 -4.29 -12.99
C ALA A 132 -23.02 -4.35 -13.00
N PRO A 133 -23.71 -3.19 -13.02
CA PRO A 133 -23.26 -1.86 -13.43
C PRO A 133 -22.75 -0.93 -12.29
N ALA A 134 -22.28 -1.47 -11.16
CA ALA A 134 -21.98 -0.68 -9.97
C ALA A 134 -20.93 0.46 -10.15
N LEU A 135 -19.93 0.29 -11.01
CA LEU A 135 -18.91 1.31 -11.30
C LEU A 135 -18.75 1.51 -12.82
N PRO A 136 -19.42 2.51 -13.41
CA PRO A 136 -19.31 2.78 -14.83
C PRO A 136 -17.89 3.28 -15.19
N PRO A 137 -17.30 2.81 -16.31
CA PRO A 137 -16.00 3.31 -16.77
C PRO A 137 -16.06 4.81 -17.13
N ILE A 138 -14.90 5.43 -17.20
CA ILE A 138 -14.73 6.80 -17.72
C ILE A 138 -14.35 6.69 -19.19
N GLU A 139 -15.15 7.33 -20.05
CA GLU A 139 -15.01 7.22 -21.51
C GLU A 139 -14.81 8.56 -22.22
N THR A 140 -14.97 9.68 -21.50
CA THR A 140 -14.92 11.02 -22.07
C THR A 140 -14.08 11.97 -21.21
N LEU A 141 -13.57 13.03 -21.84
CA LEU A 141 -12.82 14.09 -21.15
C LEU A 141 -13.72 15.09 -20.41
N SER A 142 -15.02 15.10 -20.72
CA SER A 142 -16.03 15.94 -20.06
C SER A 142 -16.54 15.33 -18.74
N ASP A 143 -16.06 14.15 -18.36
CA ASP A 143 -16.47 13.48 -17.14
C ASP A 143 -15.96 14.23 -15.90
N ALA A 144 -16.90 14.69 -15.05
CA ALA A 144 -16.58 15.43 -13.84
C ALA A 144 -15.68 14.64 -12.87
N ARG A 145 -15.68 13.29 -12.95
CA ARG A 145 -14.83 12.41 -12.13
C ARG A 145 -13.35 12.57 -12.43
N LEU A 146 -12.96 13.13 -13.57
CA LEU A 146 -11.55 13.37 -13.91
C LEU A 146 -10.89 14.39 -12.99
N LEU A 147 -11.64 15.39 -12.50
CA LEU A 147 -11.08 16.43 -11.63
C LEU A 147 -10.56 15.86 -10.29
N PRO A 148 -11.38 15.15 -9.47
CA PRO A 148 -10.87 14.55 -8.23
C PRO A 148 -9.82 13.47 -8.52
N LEU A 149 -9.87 12.81 -9.67
CA LEU A 149 -8.88 11.82 -10.09
C LEU A 149 -7.50 12.45 -10.31
N VAL A 150 -7.44 13.58 -11.02
CA VAL A 150 -6.20 14.35 -11.23
C VAL A 150 -5.68 14.88 -9.90
N ALA A 151 -6.54 15.45 -9.06
CA ALA A 151 -6.14 15.93 -7.74
C ALA A 151 -5.55 14.81 -6.87
N PHE A 152 -6.19 13.63 -6.88
CA PHE A 152 -5.70 12.44 -6.18
C PHE A 152 -4.34 11.98 -6.72
N ALA A 153 -4.18 11.88 -8.05
CA ALA A 153 -2.92 11.51 -8.67
C ALA A 153 -1.78 12.47 -8.30
N LEU A 154 -2.04 13.79 -8.36
CA LEU A 154 -1.06 14.81 -7.99
C LEU A 154 -0.68 14.74 -6.51
N GLY A 155 -1.65 14.50 -5.61
CA GLY A 155 -1.40 14.30 -4.18
C GLY A 155 -0.49 13.10 -3.89
N TRP A 156 -0.74 11.98 -4.56
CA TRP A 156 0.10 10.79 -4.49
C TRP A 156 1.51 11.02 -5.02
N LEU A 157 1.62 11.59 -6.22
CA LEU A 157 2.89 11.90 -6.86
C LEU A 157 3.72 12.88 -6.04
N ASN A 158 3.09 13.93 -5.49
CA ASN A 158 3.76 14.87 -4.60
C ASN A 158 4.26 14.19 -3.32
N SER A 159 3.43 13.37 -2.68
CA SER A 159 3.81 12.64 -1.46
C SER A 159 4.98 11.69 -1.73
N LEU A 160 4.94 10.96 -2.85
CA LEU A 160 6.02 10.07 -3.26
C LEU A 160 7.30 10.85 -3.59
N ALA A 161 7.20 11.94 -4.36
CA ALA A 161 8.33 12.78 -4.72
C ALA A 161 9.01 13.39 -3.49
N ARG A 162 8.24 13.84 -2.49
CA ARG A 162 8.78 14.33 -1.21
C ARG A 162 9.61 13.26 -0.50
N VAL A 163 9.09 12.04 -0.40
CA VAL A 163 9.79 10.93 0.28
C VAL A 163 11.04 10.49 -0.48
N LEU A 164 10.99 10.50 -1.81
CA LEU A 164 12.07 10.03 -2.66
C LEU A 164 13.19 11.06 -2.83
N PHE A 165 12.86 12.35 -2.97
CA PHE A 165 13.84 13.38 -3.35
C PHE A 165 14.19 14.39 -2.26
N VAL A 166 13.29 14.62 -1.29
CA VAL A 166 13.47 15.67 -0.27
C VAL A 166 13.96 15.08 1.05
N SER A 167 13.15 14.23 1.68
CA SER A 167 13.45 13.63 2.98
C SER A 167 12.90 12.24 3.06
N THR A 168 13.71 11.30 3.56
CA THR A 168 13.24 9.95 3.78
C THR A 168 12.40 9.92 5.06
N GLU A 169 11.09 9.94 4.87
CA GLU A 169 10.10 9.82 5.94
C GLU A 169 9.53 8.40 5.91
N PRO A 170 10.08 7.45 6.69
CA PRO A 170 9.78 6.04 6.53
C PRO A 170 8.31 5.71 6.88
N GLU A 171 7.70 6.48 7.78
CA GLU A 171 6.28 6.40 8.12
C GLU A 171 5.37 6.78 6.95
N LEU A 172 5.68 7.89 6.25
CA LEU A 172 4.93 8.33 5.09
C LEU A 172 5.09 7.31 3.96
N LEU A 173 6.30 6.81 3.71
CA LEU A 173 6.53 5.77 2.70
C LEU A 173 5.76 4.49 3.00
N MET A 174 5.71 4.10 4.29
CA MET A 174 4.94 2.94 4.73
C MET A 174 3.44 3.15 4.51
N ALA A 175 2.91 4.33 4.84
CA ALA A 175 1.53 4.68 4.58
C ALA A 175 1.22 4.63 3.07
N LEU A 176 2.10 5.19 2.23
CA LEU A 176 1.96 5.11 0.77
C LEU A 176 2.00 3.66 0.27
N ALA A 177 2.88 2.81 0.83
CA ALA A 177 2.98 1.40 0.46
C ALA A 177 1.73 0.61 0.86
N LEU A 178 1.23 0.77 2.09
CA LEU A 178 -0.02 0.17 2.57
C LEU A 178 -1.23 0.64 1.77
N GLY A 179 -1.17 1.86 1.26
CA GLY A 179 -2.23 2.48 0.49
C GLY A 179 -2.25 2.12 -1.01
N PHE A 180 -1.17 1.52 -1.52
CA PHE A 180 -1.02 1.20 -2.95
C PHE A 180 -0.82 -0.29 -3.21
N LEU A 181 0.06 -0.95 -2.44
CA LEU A 181 0.47 -2.34 -2.68
C LEU A 181 -0.69 -3.35 -2.59
N PRO A 182 -1.63 -3.26 -1.63
CA PRO A 182 -2.77 -4.18 -1.56
C PRO A 182 -3.71 -4.04 -2.77
N PHE A 183 -3.86 -2.83 -3.30
CA PHE A 183 -4.67 -2.59 -4.48
C PHE A 183 -4.00 -3.07 -5.74
N LEU A 184 -2.67 -2.95 -5.86
CA LEU A 184 -1.96 -3.35 -7.06
C LEU A 184 -2.16 -4.83 -7.41
N LEU A 185 -2.36 -5.69 -6.39
CA LEU A 185 -2.73 -7.10 -6.58
C LEU A 185 -4.23 -7.32 -6.89
N ALA A 186 -5.10 -6.39 -6.53
CA ALA A 186 -6.56 -6.52 -6.64
C ALA A 186 -7.22 -5.66 -7.73
N SER A 187 -6.51 -4.69 -8.31
CA SER A 187 -7.08 -3.56 -9.06
C SER A 187 -7.09 -3.76 -10.58
N ASN A 188 -7.05 -5.00 -11.07
CA ASN A 188 -7.08 -5.27 -12.52
C ASN A 188 -5.87 -4.75 -13.33
N LEU A 189 -4.81 -4.26 -12.66
CA LEU A 189 -3.59 -3.74 -13.32
C LEU A 189 -2.65 -4.87 -13.77
N ILE A 190 -2.45 -5.87 -12.91
CA ILE A 190 -1.62 -7.05 -13.24
C ILE A 190 -2.48 -8.17 -13.84
N VAL A 191 -3.59 -8.49 -13.17
CA VAL A 191 -4.51 -9.55 -13.57
C VAL A 191 -5.92 -9.00 -13.50
N ILE A 192 -6.68 -9.14 -14.57
CA ILE A 192 -8.09 -8.76 -14.59
C ILE A 192 -8.84 -9.73 -13.67
N VAL A 193 -9.54 -9.19 -12.69
CA VAL A 193 -10.38 -9.93 -11.74
C VAL A 193 -11.83 -9.78 -12.16
N GLY A 194 -12.65 -10.80 -11.89
CA GLY A 194 -14.07 -10.81 -12.22
C GLY A 194 -14.96 -9.94 -11.34
N THR A 195 -14.44 -8.95 -10.62
CA THR A 195 -15.23 -7.98 -9.85
C THR A 195 -14.62 -6.58 -10.00
N SER A 196 -15.44 -5.55 -10.20
CA SER A 196 -14.94 -4.16 -10.33
C SER A 196 -14.31 -3.64 -9.04
N LYS A 197 -14.91 -3.90 -7.88
CA LYS A 197 -14.44 -3.47 -6.54
C LYS A 197 -14.71 -4.59 -5.53
N ALA A 198 -13.94 -4.67 -4.46
CA ALA A 198 -14.11 -5.67 -3.40
C ALA A 198 -13.79 -5.05 -2.05
N GLU A 199 -14.82 -4.78 -1.24
CA GLU A 199 -14.68 -4.01 0.00
C GLU A 199 -13.74 -4.64 1.02
N ARG A 200 -13.68 -5.97 1.07
CA ARG A 200 -12.72 -6.71 1.90
C ARG A 200 -11.24 -6.42 1.57
N VAL A 201 -10.94 -5.75 0.46
CA VAL A 201 -9.56 -5.32 0.11
C VAL A 201 -9.19 -4.02 0.83
N ILE A 202 -10.16 -3.30 1.41
CA ILE A 202 -10.01 -1.99 2.04
C ILE A 202 -9.28 -2.06 3.41
N TYR A 203 -9.17 -3.22 4.05
CA TYR A 203 -8.58 -3.34 5.39
C TYR A 203 -7.16 -2.77 5.52
N LEU A 204 -6.26 -3.08 4.57
CA LEU A 204 -4.88 -2.55 4.58
C LEU A 204 -4.82 -1.05 4.17
N PRO A 205 -5.55 -0.60 3.15
CA PRO A 205 -5.72 0.82 2.84
C PRO A 205 -6.25 1.68 3.99
N VAL A 206 -7.16 1.17 4.82
CA VAL A 206 -7.61 1.93 6.02
C VAL A 206 -6.46 2.20 6.97
N LEU A 207 -5.53 1.26 7.14
CA LEU A 207 -4.31 1.50 7.93
C LEU A 207 -3.48 2.65 7.34
N SER A 208 -3.42 2.77 6.02
CA SER A 208 -2.72 3.90 5.38
C SER A 208 -3.39 5.24 5.67
N VAL A 209 -4.73 5.31 5.62
CA VAL A 209 -5.50 6.51 5.99
C VAL A 209 -5.22 6.89 7.44
N CYS A 210 -5.28 5.93 8.37
CA CYS A 210 -5.00 6.16 9.78
C CYS A 210 -3.56 6.69 9.99
N MET A 211 -2.57 6.12 9.31
CA MET A 211 -1.19 6.59 9.39
C MET A 211 -1.00 8.00 8.83
N LEU A 212 -1.65 8.33 7.72
CA LEU A 212 -1.61 9.67 7.11
C LEU A 212 -2.27 10.72 8.02
N ILE A 213 -3.42 10.39 8.62
CA ILE A 213 -4.10 11.28 9.57
C ILE A 213 -3.24 11.50 10.81
N ALA A 214 -2.71 10.43 11.42
CA ALA A 214 -1.85 10.52 12.59
C ALA A 214 -0.63 11.43 12.31
N ARG A 215 -0.02 11.28 11.14
CA ARG A 215 1.09 12.13 10.69
C ARG A 215 0.67 13.58 10.48
N ALA A 216 -0.47 13.82 9.84
CA ALA A 216 -0.98 15.16 9.61
C ALA A 216 -1.22 15.89 10.95
N LEU A 217 -1.83 15.20 11.92
CA LEU A 217 -2.03 15.71 13.28
C LEU A 217 -0.71 15.97 14.01
N ASP A 218 0.27 15.07 13.91
CA ASP A 218 1.59 15.25 14.51
C ASP A 218 2.38 16.42 13.90
N SER A 219 2.18 16.69 12.60
CA SER A 219 2.81 17.83 11.92
C SER A 219 2.11 19.17 12.18
N GLY A 220 0.79 19.15 12.47
CA GLY A 220 -0.02 20.33 12.79
C GLY A 220 -0.11 20.65 14.28
N GLY A 221 0.20 19.68 15.15
CA GLY A 221 0.25 19.85 16.59
C GLY A 221 1.60 20.42 17.04
N CYS A 222 1.54 21.56 17.73
CA CYS A 222 2.56 22.24 18.54
C CYS A 222 4.00 21.65 18.54
N PRO A 223 5.05 22.46 18.25
CA PRO A 223 6.43 21.97 18.18
C PRO A 223 6.84 21.16 19.42
N ARG A 224 7.38 19.97 19.16
CA ARG A 224 7.90 18.97 20.10
C ARG A 224 9.00 19.48 21.09
N GLY A 225 9.22 20.79 21.20
CA GLY A 225 10.15 21.40 22.15
C GLY A 225 9.67 21.38 23.61
N ALA A 226 8.37 21.55 23.87
CA ALA A 226 7.90 21.77 25.25
C ALA A 226 7.89 20.51 26.14
N ALA A 227 7.60 19.33 25.57
CA ALA A 227 7.50 18.09 26.37
C ALA A 227 8.86 17.42 26.64
N ALA A 228 9.87 17.69 25.80
CA ALA A 228 11.23 17.20 25.99
C ALA A 228 12.02 18.09 26.98
N ASP A 229 11.81 19.41 26.96
CA ASP A 229 12.42 20.33 27.93
C ASP A 229 11.80 20.22 29.32
N ALA A 230 10.50 19.92 29.45
CA ALA A 230 9.89 19.68 30.76
C ALA A 230 10.47 18.45 31.49
N ARG A 231 10.91 17.41 30.76
CA ARG A 231 11.60 16.24 31.33
C ARG A 231 13.06 16.50 31.66
N ARG A 232 13.74 17.40 30.94
CA ARG A 232 15.11 17.81 31.27
C ARG A 232 15.14 18.77 32.46
N SER A 233 14.21 19.72 32.53
CA SER A 233 14.09 20.67 33.64
C SER A 233 13.77 19.98 34.97
N THR A 234 12.91 18.95 34.97
CA THR A 234 12.61 18.16 36.19
C THR A 234 13.76 17.23 36.60
N SER A 235 14.67 16.87 35.70
CA SER A 235 15.88 16.11 36.03
C SER A 235 17.04 16.99 36.53
N SER A 236 17.11 18.26 36.11
CA SER A 236 18.14 19.21 36.56
C SER A 236 17.82 19.89 37.90
N LEU A 237 16.58 19.78 38.39
CA LEU A 237 16.13 20.25 39.70
C LEU A 237 16.22 19.18 40.81
N ARG A 238 16.81 18.00 40.51
CA ARG A 238 17.09 16.92 41.47
C ARG A 238 18.59 16.64 41.63
N LEU A 239 19.42 17.67 41.60
CA LEU A 239 20.82 17.64 42.03
C LEU A 239 21.07 18.78 43.01
#